data_AF-A0A2R6KUI1-F1
#
_entry.id   AF-A0A2R6KUI1-F1
#
_cell.length_a   1.000
_cell.length_b   1.000
_cell.length_c   1.000
_cell.angle_alpha   90.00
_cell.angle_beta   90.00
_cell.angle_gamma   90.00
#
_symmetry.space_group_name_H-M   'P 1'
#
loop_
_entity.id
_entity.type
_entity.pdbx_description
1 polymer ?
#
loop_
_entity_poly.entity_id
_entity_poly.type
_entity_poly.pdbx_seq_one_letter_code
_entity_poly.pdbx_strand_id
1 'polypeptide(L)'
;MAPVSRLVVAVLARFGAVVGLCQAYALPVRWNRGPESRWWERLRRRASALLGTVVDERAGPRPITPGEYAGRFDGSLAAAERLLYAEGFVRNPLSRLKTRDGQAERGSWVYRESPLARRQLHVMLFPDGAGVDVYAHEELSSVNPLASADHLNGTTQNVATGVERARERLPLETSGATTEPPEGPWDSRPSRVEQ
;
A
#
# COMPACT_ATOMS: atom_id res chain seq x y z
N MET A 1 11.96 -3.17 -26.22
CA MET A 1 10.53 -2.83 -26.39
C MET A 1 10.42 -1.32 -26.41
N ALA A 2 9.60 -0.74 -27.28
CA ALA A 2 9.36 0.71 -27.27
C ALA A 2 8.60 1.10 -25.98
N PRO A 3 8.89 2.25 -25.37
CA PRO A 3 8.18 2.69 -24.17
C PRO A 3 6.70 2.91 -24.49
N VAL A 4 5.81 2.35 -23.66
CA VAL A 4 4.36 2.58 -23.77
C VAL A 4 4.09 4.08 -23.57
N SER A 5 3.24 4.67 -24.40
CA SER A 5 2.97 6.12 -24.31
C SER A 5 2.29 6.47 -22.98
N ARG A 6 2.60 7.64 -22.41
CA ARG A 6 2.00 8.13 -21.15
C ARG A 6 0.47 8.16 -21.20
N LEU A 7 -0.11 8.45 -22.36
CA LEU A 7 -1.56 8.44 -22.56
C LEU A 7 -2.14 7.03 -22.40
N VAL A 8 -1.49 6.01 -22.99
CA VAL A 8 -1.91 4.61 -22.86
C VAL A 8 -1.82 4.16 -21.41
N VAL A 9 -0.71 4.48 -20.71
CA VAL A 9 -0.56 4.18 -19.27
C VAL A 9 -1.67 4.83 -18.45
N ALA A 10 -2.00 6.10 -18.70
CA ALA A 10 -3.08 6.79 -18.00
C ALA A 10 -4.45 6.16 -18.27
N VAL A 11 -4.76 5.78 -19.51
CA VAL A 11 -6.02 5.09 -19.84
C VAL A 11 -6.12 3.74 -19.14
N LEU A 12 -5.04 2.95 -19.15
CA LEU A 12 -4.98 1.66 -18.46
C LEU A 12 -5.12 1.82 -16.94
N ALA A 13 -4.48 2.83 -16.35
CA ALA A 13 -4.58 3.13 -14.92
C ALA A 13 -6.02 3.52 -14.53
N ARG A 14 -6.71 4.30 -15.37
CA ARG A 14 -8.12 4.68 -15.13
C ARG A 14 -9.05 3.48 -15.24
N PHE A 15 -8.88 2.68 -16.29
CA PHE A 15 -9.66 1.46 -16.45
C PHE A 15 -9.43 0.49 -15.28
N GLY A 16 -8.17 0.27 -14.91
CA GLY A 16 -7.80 -0.55 -13.75
C GLY A 16 -8.42 -0.03 -12.45
N ALA A 17 -8.45 1.29 -12.25
CA ALA A 17 -9.08 1.90 -11.09
C ALA A 17 -10.60 1.68 -11.04
N VAL A 18 -11.30 1.78 -12.17
CA VAL A 18 -12.75 1.46 -12.23
C VAL A 18 -12.98 -0.02 -11.88
N VAL A 19 -12.17 -0.92 -12.45
CA VAL A 19 -12.26 -2.36 -12.12
C VAL A 19 -11.97 -2.59 -10.64
N GLY A 20 -10.96 -1.93 -10.07
CA GLY A 20 -10.62 -2.00 -8.65
C GLY A 20 -11.70 -1.43 -7.74
N LEU A 21 -12.37 -0.35 -8.16
CA LEU A 21 -13.50 0.24 -7.43
C LEU A 21 -14.69 -0.72 -7.40
N CYS A 22 -15.05 -1.29 -8.55
CA CYS A 22 -16.08 -2.32 -8.64
C CYS A 22 -15.70 -3.55 -7.80
N GLN A 23 -14.46 -4.00 -7.90
CA GLN A 23 -13.95 -5.11 -7.10
C GLN A 23 -14.05 -4.80 -5.60
N ALA A 24 -13.65 -3.63 -5.13
CA ALA A 24 -13.66 -3.31 -3.70
C ALA A 24 -15.06 -3.05 -3.13
N TYR A 25 -15.99 -2.50 -3.94
CA TYR A 25 -17.25 -1.94 -3.42
C TYR A 25 -18.54 -2.47 -4.06
N ALA A 26 -18.52 -3.05 -5.27
CA ALA A 26 -19.72 -3.62 -5.88
C ALA A 26 -20.05 -5.03 -5.34
N LEU A 27 -19.05 -5.76 -4.84
CA LEU A 27 -19.20 -7.08 -4.21
C LEU A 27 -18.53 -7.10 -2.82
N PRO A 28 -19.10 -6.42 -1.79
CA PRO A 28 -18.45 -6.17 -0.50
C PRO A 28 -18.44 -7.39 0.45
N VAL A 29 -18.22 -8.59 -0.09
CA VAL A 29 -18.16 -9.85 0.66
C VAL A 29 -16.75 -10.10 1.20
N ARG A 30 -16.65 -10.75 2.36
CA ARG A 30 -15.38 -10.97 3.08
C ARG A 30 -14.35 -11.79 2.28
N TRP A 31 -14.80 -12.72 1.44
CA TRP A 31 -13.93 -13.47 0.51
C TRP A 31 -13.22 -12.58 -0.52
N ASN A 32 -13.80 -11.42 -0.83
CA ASN A 32 -13.32 -10.54 -1.89
C ASN A 32 -12.48 -9.38 -1.34
N ARG A 33 -12.90 -8.75 -0.23
CA ARG A 33 -12.24 -7.56 0.35
C ARG A 33 -11.62 -7.74 1.73
N GLY A 34 -11.88 -8.86 2.38
CA GLY A 34 -11.58 -9.09 3.80
C GLY A 34 -10.42 -10.07 4.07
N PRO A 35 -10.33 -10.61 5.30
CA PRO A 35 -9.21 -11.45 5.70
C PRO A 35 -9.09 -12.76 4.91
N GLU A 36 -10.21 -13.30 4.44
CA GLU A 36 -10.24 -14.57 3.68
C GLU A 36 -9.68 -14.42 2.25
N SER A 37 -9.51 -13.18 1.75
CA SER A 37 -9.12 -12.91 0.37
C SER A 37 -7.59 -12.90 0.13
N ARG A 38 -6.80 -13.63 0.93
CA ARG A 38 -5.32 -13.68 0.83
C ARG A 38 -4.79 -14.16 -0.52
N TRP A 39 -5.63 -14.79 -1.34
CA TRP A 39 -5.30 -15.19 -2.70
C TRP A 39 -4.92 -13.99 -3.58
N TRP A 40 -5.44 -12.79 -3.30
CA TRP A 40 -5.02 -11.55 -3.96
C TRP A 40 -3.52 -11.31 -3.84
N GLU A 41 -2.90 -11.62 -2.70
CA GLU A 41 -1.46 -11.40 -2.50
C GLU A 41 -0.62 -12.31 -3.40
N ARG A 42 -1.09 -13.53 -3.68
CA ARG A 42 -0.42 -14.43 -4.63
C ARG A 42 -0.50 -13.89 -6.05
N LEU A 43 -1.68 -13.40 -6.45
CA LEU A 43 -1.89 -12.82 -7.77
C LEU A 43 -1.06 -11.55 -7.95
N ARG A 44 -1.12 -10.65 -6.97
CA ARG A 44 -0.41 -9.36 -6.96
C ARG A 44 1.09 -9.52 -7.05
N ARG A 45 1.68 -10.54 -6.39
CA ARG A 45 3.11 -10.85 -6.54
C ARG A 45 3.50 -11.17 -7.98
N ARG A 46 2.70 -11.98 -8.67
CA ARG A 46 2.95 -12.34 -10.08
C ARG A 46 2.71 -11.15 -11.01
N ALA A 47 1.60 -10.44 -10.80
CA ALA A 47 1.22 -9.28 -11.61
C ALA A 47 2.24 -8.14 -11.47
N SER A 48 2.66 -7.79 -10.26
CA SER A 48 3.63 -6.71 -10.04
C SER A 48 4.99 -7.03 -10.67
N ALA A 49 5.49 -8.26 -10.54
CA ALA A 49 6.74 -8.66 -11.20
C ALA A 49 6.65 -8.54 -12.74
N LEU A 50 5.53 -8.94 -13.34
CA LEU A 50 5.31 -8.81 -14.78
C LEU A 50 5.14 -7.35 -15.23
N LEU A 51 4.35 -6.57 -14.50
CA LEU A 51 4.11 -5.16 -14.83
C LEU A 51 5.40 -4.33 -14.72
N GLY A 52 6.23 -4.65 -13.72
CA GLY A 52 7.56 -4.07 -13.54
C GLY A 52 8.50 -4.28 -14.72
N THR A 53 8.40 -5.43 -15.40
CA THR A 53 9.28 -5.77 -16.54
C THR A 53 8.68 -5.36 -17.88
N VAL A 54 7.35 -5.39 -18.04
CA VAL A 54 6.67 -5.19 -19.33
C VAL A 54 6.17 -3.77 -19.53
N VAL A 55 5.70 -3.11 -18.46
CA VAL A 55 5.02 -1.82 -18.56
C VAL A 55 5.93 -0.69 -18.08
N ASP A 56 6.32 -0.73 -16.80
CA ASP A 56 7.10 0.31 -16.15
C ASP A 56 7.69 -0.24 -14.84
N GLU A 57 8.98 0.01 -14.58
CA GLU A 57 9.66 -0.40 -13.34
C GLU A 57 8.94 0.09 -12.07
N ARG A 58 8.23 1.21 -12.16
CA ARG A 58 7.44 1.81 -11.08
C ARG A 58 6.22 0.97 -10.69
N ALA A 59 5.78 0.06 -11.55
CA ALA A 59 4.74 -0.93 -11.25
C ALA A 59 5.31 -2.24 -10.65
N GLY A 60 6.64 -2.41 -10.65
CA GLY A 60 7.35 -3.58 -10.12
C GLY A 60 7.40 -3.63 -8.59
N PRO A 61 7.96 -4.68 -7.97
CA PRO A 61 8.21 -4.69 -6.53
C PRO A 61 9.11 -3.53 -6.08
N ARG A 62 8.99 -3.07 -4.83
CA ARG A 62 9.97 -2.17 -4.20
C ARG A 62 10.24 -2.51 -2.74
N PRO A 63 11.45 -2.23 -2.22
CA PRO A 63 11.72 -2.32 -0.80
C PRO A 63 10.89 -1.28 0.00
N ILE A 64 10.50 -1.63 1.22
CA ILE A 64 10.04 -0.66 2.24
C ILE A 64 11.23 0.13 2.79
N THR A 65 10.98 1.27 3.41
CA THR A 65 11.99 2.03 4.15
C THR A 65 11.70 2.07 5.65
N PRO A 66 12.74 2.32 6.48
CA PRO A 66 12.54 2.51 7.92
C PRO A 66 11.54 3.63 8.25
N GLY A 67 11.49 4.69 7.43
CA GLY A 67 10.55 5.80 7.63
C GLY A 67 9.08 5.40 7.52
N GLU A 68 8.77 4.35 6.75
CA GLU A 68 7.40 3.83 6.60
C GLU A 68 6.95 2.99 7.81
N TYR A 69 7.84 2.68 8.75
CA TYR A 69 7.51 1.81 9.88
C TYR A 69 6.59 2.50 10.88
N ALA A 70 5.36 2.02 10.99
CA ALA A 70 4.33 2.59 11.88
C ALA A 70 4.42 2.00 13.29
N GLY A 71 4.82 0.75 13.42
CA GLY A 71 4.95 0.04 14.69
C GLY A 71 4.66 -1.44 14.55
N ARG A 72 4.67 -2.17 15.67
CA ARG A 72 4.38 -3.60 15.72
C ARG A 72 2.99 -3.83 16.28
N PHE A 73 2.22 -4.68 15.62
CA PHE A 73 1.02 -5.26 16.20
C PHE A 73 1.37 -6.53 16.97
N ASP A 74 1.03 -6.55 18.26
CA ASP A 74 1.26 -7.70 19.14
C ASP A 74 0.19 -8.78 18.91
N GLY A 75 0.48 -9.69 17.98
CA GLY A 75 -0.39 -10.82 17.70
C GLY A 75 -0.09 -11.49 16.37
N SER A 76 -0.94 -12.44 16.00
CA SER A 76 -0.80 -13.15 14.72
C SER A 76 -1.21 -12.28 13.51
N LEU A 77 -0.65 -12.57 12.33
CA LEU A 77 -1.10 -11.98 11.06
C LEU A 77 -2.61 -12.09 10.85
N ALA A 78 -3.22 -13.22 11.22
CA ALA A 78 -4.66 -13.41 11.07
C ALA A 78 -5.46 -12.49 12.00
N ALA A 79 -4.94 -12.19 13.19
CA ALA A 79 -5.56 -11.23 14.10
C ALA A 79 -5.43 -9.79 13.57
N ALA A 80 -4.24 -9.39 13.10
CA ALA A 80 -4.01 -8.07 12.50
C ALA A 80 -4.95 -7.81 11.31
N GLU A 81 -5.09 -8.79 10.42
CA GLU A 81 -5.98 -8.67 9.25
C GLU A 81 -7.46 -8.58 9.61
N ARG A 82 -7.91 -9.31 10.65
CA ARG A 82 -9.28 -9.20 11.17
C ARG A 82 -9.54 -7.83 11.78
N LEU A 83 -8.57 -7.31 12.53
CA LEU A 83 -8.64 -5.97 13.12
C LEU A 83 -8.74 -4.91 12.03
N LEU A 84 -7.84 -4.91 11.04
CA LEU A 84 -7.88 -3.98 9.91
C LEU A 84 -9.26 -3.99 9.22
N TYR A 85 -9.81 -5.18 8.97
CA TYR A 85 -11.13 -5.28 8.37
C TYR A 85 -12.25 -4.72 9.26
N ALA A 86 -12.15 -4.90 10.58
CA ALA A 86 -13.09 -4.33 11.54
C ALA A 86 -13.00 -2.78 11.58
N GLU A 87 -11.79 -2.23 11.44
CA GLU A 87 -11.51 -0.79 11.31
C GLU A 87 -11.83 -0.22 9.91
N GLY A 88 -12.52 -0.99 9.06
CA GLY A 88 -12.99 -0.53 7.75
C GLY A 88 -11.93 -0.57 6.64
N PHE A 89 -10.76 -1.14 6.88
CA PHE A 89 -9.80 -1.38 5.81
C PHE A 89 -10.29 -2.49 4.88
N VAL A 90 -9.91 -2.37 3.61
CA VAL A 90 -10.14 -3.37 2.57
C VAL A 90 -8.82 -3.77 1.93
N ARG A 91 -8.73 -4.96 1.33
CA ARG A 91 -7.55 -5.34 0.54
C ARG A 91 -7.30 -4.35 -0.60
N ASN A 92 -6.02 -4.16 -0.91
CA ASN A 92 -5.59 -3.34 -2.04
C ASN A 92 -4.86 -4.18 -3.09
N PRO A 93 -5.59 -4.93 -3.95
CA PRO A 93 -4.95 -5.79 -4.95
C PRO A 93 -4.21 -5.01 -6.04
N LEU A 94 -4.51 -3.72 -6.21
CA LEU A 94 -3.88 -2.83 -7.19
C LEU A 94 -2.64 -2.11 -6.66
N SER A 95 -2.24 -2.33 -5.40
CA SER A 95 -1.02 -1.74 -4.87
C SER A 95 0.23 -2.34 -5.52
N ARG A 96 1.25 -1.50 -5.67
CA ARG A 96 2.61 -1.95 -5.95
C ARG A 96 3.10 -2.88 -4.83
N LEU A 97 3.72 -4.01 -5.20
CA LEU A 97 4.25 -4.97 -4.22
C LEU A 97 5.38 -4.36 -3.39
N LYS A 98 5.31 -4.57 -2.07
CA LYS A 98 6.36 -4.14 -1.14
C LYS A 98 7.16 -5.32 -0.62
N THR A 99 8.45 -5.11 -0.43
CA THR A 99 9.39 -6.11 0.07
C THR A 99 10.17 -5.59 1.27
N ARG A 100 10.51 -6.48 2.21
CA ARG A 100 11.43 -6.25 3.32
C ARG A 100 12.49 -7.32 3.26
N ASP A 101 13.74 -6.93 3.05
CA ASP A 101 14.88 -7.85 2.92
C ASP A 101 14.61 -8.98 1.90
N GLY A 102 14.02 -8.60 0.76
CA GLY A 102 13.63 -9.52 -0.31
C GLY A 102 12.34 -10.32 -0.05
N GLN A 103 11.81 -10.30 1.17
CA GLN A 103 10.55 -10.95 1.50
C GLN A 103 9.37 -10.06 1.13
N ALA A 104 8.41 -10.59 0.36
CA ALA A 104 7.19 -9.87 0.03
C ALA A 104 6.27 -9.71 1.23
N GLU A 105 5.60 -8.56 1.32
CA GLU A 105 4.54 -8.33 2.31
C GLU A 105 3.45 -9.43 2.24
N ARG A 106 2.85 -9.70 3.40
CA ARG A 106 1.82 -10.74 3.55
C ARG A 106 0.41 -10.17 3.59
N GLY A 107 0.26 -8.87 3.75
CA GLY A 107 -1.02 -8.19 3.59
C GLY A 107 -0.85 -6.75 3.13
N SER A 108 -1.60 -6.37 2.10
CA SER A 108 -1.74 -4.99 1.62
C SER A 108 -3.19 -4.54 1.80
N TRP A 109 -3.37 -3.51 2.62
CA TRP A 109 -4.67 -3.04 3.10
C TRP A 109 -4.79 -1.53 2.97
N VAL A 110 -5.98 -1.05 2.69
CA VAL A 110 -6.24 0.39 2.56
C VAL A 110 -7.47 0.81 3.31
N TYR A 111 -7.38 1.96 3.94
CA TYR A 111 -8.51 2.69 4.49
C TYR A 111 -8.80 3.91 3.61
N ARG A 112 -10.10 4.15 3.38
CA ARG A 112 -10.62 5.31 2.64
C ARG A 112 -11.86 5.81 3.35
N GLU A 113 -11.98 7.13 3.46
CA GLU A 113 -13.17 7.78 4.07
C GLU A 113 -14.43 7.58 3.22
N SER A 114 -14.27 7.41 1.91
CA SER A 114 -15.33 7.03 0.98
C SER A 114 -14.74 6.23 -0.18
N PRO A 115 -15.56 5.46 -0.94
CA PRO A 115 -15.07 4.67 -2.08
C PRO A 115 -14.28 5.47 -3.11
N LEU A 116 -14.68 6.73 -3.35
CA LEU A 116 -14.05 7.65 -4.29
C LEU A 116 -13.12 8.67 -3.61
N ALA A 117 -12.73 8.46 -2.34
CA ALA A 117 -11.76 9.33 -1.69
C ALA A 117 -10.49 9.46 -2.54
N ARG A 118 -9.98 10.68 -2.68
CA ARG A 118 -8.81 10.96 -3.53
C ARG A 118 -7.53 10.36 -2.94
N ARG A 119 -7.47 10.26 -1.60
CA ARG A 119 -6.33 9.73 -0.85
C ARG A 119 -6.75 8.49 -0.07
N GLN A 120 -5.80 7.62 0.20
CA GLN A 120 -5.96 6.39 0.97
C GLN A 120 -4.80 6.25 1.94
N LEU A 121 -5.09 5.71 3.12
CA LEU A 121 -4.07 5.19 4.01
C LEU A 121 -3.75 3.76 3.56
N HIS A 122 -2.51 3.48 3.20
CA HIS A 122 -2.07 2.14 2.81
C HIS A 122 -1.20 1.54 3.91
N VAL A 123 -1.60 0.36 4.38
CA VAL A 123 -0.94 -0.44 5.41
C VAL A 123 -0.40 -1.73 4.79
N MET A 124 0.85 -2.02 5.13
CA MET A 124 1.64 -3.13 4.61
C MET A 124 2.09 -4.00 5.79
N LEU A 125 1.80 -5.30 5.74
CA LEU A 125 2.02 -6.22 6.87
C LEU A 125 3.16 -7.20 6.60
N PHE A 126 4.11 -7.23 7.53
CA PHE A 126 5.22 -8.18 7.51
C PHE A 126 5.24 -8.95 8.84
N PRO A 127 4.85 -10.23 8.85
CA PRO A 127 4.99 -11.06 10.04
C PRO A 127 6.44 -11.13 10.47
N ASP A 128 6.66 -10.96 11.77
CA ASP A 128 7.94 -11.19 12.43
C ASP A 128 7.69 -12.17 13.58
N GLY A 129 8.68 -12.97 13.98
CA GLY A 129 8.46 -14.09 14.93
C GLY A 129 7.75 -13.69 16.24
N ALA A 130 7.81 -12.39 16.61
CA ALA A 130 7.19 -11.82 17.79
C ALA A 130 5.85 -11.09 17.55
N GLY A 131 5.40 -10.93 16.30
CA GLY A 131 4.17 -10.19 15.97
C GLY A 131 4.01 -9.88 14.48
N VAL A 132 3.46 -8.71 14.16
CA VAL A 132 3.34 -8.23 12.79
C VAL A 132 3.84 -6.81 12.72
N ASP A 133 4.89 -6.59 11.96
CA ASP A 133 5.38 -5.26 11.68
C ASP A 133 4.49 -4.59 10.65
N VAL A 134 4.08 -3.37 10.98
CA VAL A 134 3.15 -2.56 10.21
C VAL A 134 3.91 -1.39 9.62
N TYR A 135 3.88 -1.29 8.29
CA TYR A 135 4.36 -0.13 7.56
C TYR A 135 3.18 0.62 6.98
N ALA A 136 3.30 1.94 6.84
CA ALA A 136 2.24 2.78 6.33
C ALA A 136 2.74 3.98 5.52
N HIS A 137 1.93 4.39 4.55
CA HIS A 137 1.99 5.71 3.95
C HIS A 137 0.59 6.14 3.52
N GLU A 138 0.38 7.45 3.41
CA GLU A 138 -0.77 7.99 2.71
C GLU A 138 -0.41 8.20 1.23
N GLU A 139 -1.32 7.84 0.33
CA GLU A 139 -1.09 7.98 -1.10
C GLU A 139 -2.39 8.31 -1.85
N LEU A 140 -2.26 8.69 -3.13
CA LEU A 140 -3.44 8.78 -3.99
C LEU A 140 -4.14 7.43 -4.12
N SER A 141 -5.45 7.46 -4.22
CA SER A 141 -6.27 6.25 -4.25
C SER A 141 -6.06 5.46 -5.54
N SER A 142 -5.69 4.19 -5.41
CA SER A 142 -5.47 3.26 -6.54
C SER A 142 -6.76 2.93 -7.30
N VAL A 143 -7.93 3.15 -6.68
CA VAL A 143 -9.25 2.86 -7.24
C VAL A 143 -10.05 4.11 -7.61
N ASN A 144 -9.49 5.31 -7.43
CA ASN A 144 -10.11 6.54 -7.91
C ASN A 144 -9.61 6.85 -9.34
N PRO A 145 -10.47 6.80 -10.37
CA PRO A 145 -10.05 7.04 -11.77
C PRO A 145 -9.48 8.43 -12.03
N LEU A 146 -9.75 9.41 -11.17
CA LEU A 146 -9.19 10.76 -11.28
C LEU A 146 -7.79 10.87 -10.64
N ALA A 147 -7.36 9.87 -9.89
CA ALA A 147 -6.09 9.87 -9.15
C ALA A 147 -5.16 8.69 -9.49
N SER A 148 -5.66 7.64 -10.12
CA SER A 148 -4.94 6.37 -10.30
C SER A 148 -3.71 6.45 -11.20
N ALA A 149 -3.70 7.35 -12.19
CA ALA A 149 -2.52 7.57 -13.02
C ALA A 149 -1.36 8.17 -12.20
N ASP A 150 -1.66 9.10 -11.31
CA ASP A 150 -0.66 9.73 -10.44
C ASP A 150 -0.26 8.82 -9.27
N HIS A 151 -1.16 7.93 -8.83
CA HIS A 151 -0.83 6.87 -7.87
C HIS A 151 0.35 6.00 -8.36
N LEU A 152 0.39 5.63 -9.64
CA LEU A 152 1.49 4.83 -10.21
C LEU A 152 2.85 5.54 -10.15
N ASN A 153 2.87 6.88 -10.15
CA ASN A 153 4.12 7.63 -10.07
C ASN A 153 4.72 7.60 -8.65
N GLY A 154 3.92 7.37 -7.60
CA GLY A 154 4.38 7.31 -6.22
C GLY A 154 4.94 8.61 -5.65
N THR A 155 4.99 9.71 -6.42
CA THR A 155 5.58 10.99 -6.01
C THR A 155 4.74 11.79 -5.02
N THR A 156 3.49 11.40 -4.82
CA THR A 156 2.52 12.08 -3.94
C THR A 156 2.27 11.32 -2.64
N GLN A 157 3.12 10.33 -2.35
CA GLN A 157 3.11 9.61 -1.08
C GLN A 157 3.52 10.57 0.05
N ASN A 158 2.82 10.49 1.18
CA ASN A 158 3.19 11.14 2.42
C ASN A 158 3.35 10.08 3.49
N VAL A 159 4.60 9.82 3.88
CA VAL A 159 4.92 8.78 4.84
C VAL A 159 4.53 9.22 6.26
N ALA A 160 4.80 10.47 6.62
CA ALA A 160 4.48 11.03 7.93
C ALA A 160 3.00 10.89 8.28
N THR A 161 2.12 11.43 7.42
CA THR A 161 0.67 11.34 7.58
C THR A 161 0.20 9.88 7.59
N GLY A 162 0.81 9.00 6.78
CA GLY A 162 0.44 7.59 6.79
C GLY A 162 0.76 6.88 8.10
N VAL A 163 1.98 7.10 8.63
CA VAL A 163 2.44 6.53 9.90
C VAL A 163 1.60 7.06 11.06
N GLU A 164 1.37 8.36 11.12
CA GLU A 164 0.54 9.00 12.14
C GLU A 164 -0.87 8.40 12.13
N ARG A 165 -1.55 8.41 10.97
CA ARG A 165 -2.91 7.87 10.83
C ARG A 165 -3.02 6.38 11.15
N ALA A 166 -1.96 5.60 10.92
CA ALA A 166 -1.91 4.19 11.29
C ALA A 166 -1.81 4.01 12.81
N ARG A 167 -0.95 4.79 13.49
CA ARG A 167 -0.80 4.78 14.95
C ARG A 167 -2.06 5.23 15.68
N GLU A 168 -2.80 6.18 15.12
CA GLU A 168 -4.10 6.62 15.67
C GLU A 168 -5.19 5.55 15.60
N ARG A 169 -5.14 4.68 14.57
CA ARG A 169 -6.22 3.73 14.26
C ARG A 169 -5.96 2.32 14.77
N LEU A 170 -4.69 1.98 14.98
CA LEU A 170 -4.27 0.62 15.26
C LEU A 170 -3.53 0.58 16.61
N PRO A 171 -3.75 -0.44 17.43
CA PRO A 171 -3.03 -0.64 18.69
C PRO A 171 -1.62 -1.16 18.37
N LEU A 172 -0.72 -0.24 18.00
CA LEU A 172 0.67 -0.55 17.64
C LEU A 172 1.60 -0.23 18.80
N GLU A 173 2.54 -1.13 19.05
CA GLU A 173 3.71 -0.89 19.88
C GLU A 173 4.73 -0.10 19.04
N THR A 174 5.13 1.08 19.52
CA THR A 174 5.94 2.04 18.75
C THR A 174 7.34 2.25 19.30
N SER A 175 7.78 1.45 20.29
CA SER A 175 9.09 1.66 20.96
C SER A 175 10.29 1.61 20.00
N GLY A 176 10.18 0.86 18.90
CA GLY A 176 11.20 0.77 17.86
C GLY A 176 10.93 1.63 16.62
N ALA A 177 9.92 2.50 16.62
CA ALA A 177 9.51 3.26 15.45
C ALA A 177 10.09 4.69 15.46
N THR A 178 10.36 5.24 14.27
CA THR A 178 10.79 6.64 14.15
C THR A 178 9.74 7.59 14.71
N THR A 179 10.17 8.60 15.47
CA THR A 179 9.31 9.69 15.94
C THR A 179 9.03 10.72 14.84
N GLU A 180 9.92 10.81 13.85
CA GLU A 180 9.87 11.78 12.75
C GLU A 180 9.89 11.06 11.39
N PRO A 181 8.77 10.45 10.98
CA PRO A 181 8.63 9.93 9.62
C PRO A 181 8.66 11.08 8.58
N PRO A 182 9.20 10.86 7.37
CA PRO A 182 9.34 11.92 6.36
C PRO A 182 8.00 12.32 5.71
N GLU A 183 7.80 13.60 5.39
CA GLU A 183 6.57 14.06 4.73
C GLU A 183 6.47 13.68 3.24
N GLY A 184 7.62 13.47 2.60
CA GLY A 184 7.70 13.22 1.16
C GLY A 184 7.60 11.74 0.78
N PRO A 185 7.58 11.44 -0.53
CA PRO A 185 7.64 10.07 -1.02
C PRO A 185 9.00 9.43 -0.69
N TRP A 186 9.03 8.11 -0.87
CA TRP A 186 10.19 7.22 -0.70
C TRP A 186 11.54 7.76 -1.26
N ASP A 187 11.53 8.54 -2.34
CA ASP A 187 12.73 9.10 -2.99
C ASP A 187 13.15 10.50 -2.51
N SER A 188 12.51 11.04 -1.47
CA SER A 188 12.95 12.28 -0.83
C SER A 188 14.28 12.00 -0.14
N ARG A 189 15.38 12.15 -0.87
CA ARG A 189 16.74 12.08 -0.32
C ARG A 189 16.74 12.89 0.99
N PRO A 190 17.29 12.37 2.10
CA PRO A 190 17.52 13.22 3.25
C PRO A 190 18.26 14.44 2.75
N SER A 191 17.78 15.64 3.13
CA SER A 191 18.49 16.89 2.92
C SER A 191 19.94 16.62 3.27
N ARG A 192 20.82 16.72 2.26
CA ARG A 192 22.25 16.51 2.44
C ARG A 192 22.64 17.48 3.56
N VAL A 193 22.90 16.96 4.76
CA VAL A 193 23.53 17.75 5.81
C VAL A 193 24.86 18.13 5.22
N GLU A 194 25.01 19.40 4.85
CA GLU A 194 26.29 19.96 4.46
C GLU A 194 27.26 19.70 5.61
N GLN A 195 28.28 18.89 5.31
CA GLN A 195 29.55 18.89 6.03
C GLN A 195 30.59 19.45 5.08
#